data_AF-A0A544VQ82-F1
#
_entry.id   AF-A0A544VQ82-F1
#
_cell.length_a   1.000
_cell.length_b   1.000
_cell.length_c   1.000
_cell.angle_alpha   90.00
_cell.angle_beta   90.00
_cell.angle_gamma   90.00
#
_symmetry.space_group_name_H-M   'P 1'
#
loop_
_entity.id
_entity.type
_entity.pdbx_description
1 polymer ?
#
loop_
_entity_poly.entity_id
_entity_poly.type
_entity_poly.pdbx_seq_one_letter_code
_entity_poly.pdbx_strand_id
1 'polypeptide(L)'
;LRDHGSAVLRDAGGAPVSDPDWPDEYVLDPSTAPQRKMIIDVLGPVLSDCATRGFDAVEIDNLDTFTRFPAIDAAGAIELARSYAAMAHDHGLAIGQKNAAEAVEKGRHDVGFDFAVTEECAAYRECDRYRQAYG
;
A
#
# COMPACT_ATOMS: atom_id res chain seq x y z
N LEU A 1 -4.98 5.12 -17.88
CA LEU A 1 -6.24 4.56 -17.33
C LEU A 1 -7.00 3.63 -18.28
N ARG A 2 -6.98 3.83 -19.62
CA ARG A 2 -7.67 2.90 -20.55
C ARG A 2 -7.09 1.47 -20.55
N ASP A 3 -5.79 1.31 -20.28
CA ASP A 3 -5.12 -0.01 -20.32
C ASP A 3 -4.96 -0.70 -18.96
N HIS A 4 -5.33 -0.05 -17.85
CA HIS A 4 -5.26 -0.61 -16.48
C HIS A 4 -6.65 -0.65 -15.82
N GLY A 5 -7.70 -0.65 -16.64
CA GLY A 5 -9.05 -0.30 -16.21
C GLY A 5 -9.65 -1.18 -15.13
N SER A 6 -9.20 -2.43 -14.98
CA SER A 6 -9.68 -3.33 -13.92
C SER A 6 -8.94 -3.17 -12.59
N ALA A 7 -7.73 -2.61 -12.59
CA ALA A 7 -6.96 -2.35 -11.37
C ALA A 7 -7.46 -1.13 -10.59
N VAL A 8 -8.35 -0.34 -11.21
CA VAL A 8 -8.99 0.84 -10.60
C VAL A 8 -10.38 0.43 -10.13
N LEU A 9 -10.71 0.80 -8.89
CA LEU A 9 -12.04 0.61 -8.33
C LEU A 9 -13.09 1.32 -9.18
N ARG A 10 -14.23 0.66 -9.40
CA ARG A 10 -15.34 1.19 -10.19
C ARG A 10 -16.63 1.18 -9.40
N ASP A 11 -17.45 2.20 -9.64
CA ASP A 11 -18.80 2.27 -9.10
C ASP A 11 -19.76 1.33 -9.85
N ALA A 12 -21.03 1.29 -9.42
CA ALA A 12 -22.05 0.47 -10.06
C ALA A 12 -22.33 0.85 -11.53
N GLY A 13 -22.00 2.08 -11.95
CA GLY A 13 -22.10 2.56 -13.32
C GLY A 13 -20.85 2.26 -14.16
N GLY A 14 -19.81 1.67 -13.55
CA GLY A 14 -18.53 1.39 -14.18
C GLY A 14 -17.59 2.60 -14.27
N ALA A 15 -17.91 3.72 -13.64
CA ALA A 15 -17.01 4.88 -13.59
C ALA A 15 -15.90 4.65 -12.56
N PRO A 16 -14.66 5.14 -12.81
CA PRO A 16 -13.59 5.11 -11.81
C PRO A 16 -13.99 5.84 -10.54
N VAL A 17 -13.68 5.25 -9.39
CA VAL A 17 -13.89 5.89 -8.08
C VAL A 17 -12.67 6.73 -7.74
N SER A 18 -12.90 8.02 -7.49
CA SER A 18 -11.90 8.92 -6.92
C SER A 18 -12.03 8.97 -5.40
N ASP A 19 -10.93 9.31 -4.74
CA ASP A 19 -10.93 9.58 -3.33
C ASP A 19 -11.63 10.91 -3.01
N PRO A 20 -12.65 10.98 -2.14
CA PRO A 20 -13.31 12.25 -1.81
C PRO A 20 -12.37 13.27 -1.16
N ASP A 21 -11.38 12.80 -0.41
CA ASP A 21 -10.41 13.64 0.27
C ASP A 21 -9.25 14.04 -0.67
N TRP A 22 -9.02 13.26 -1.74
CA TRP A 22 -8.04 13.51 -2.82
C TRP A 22 -8.69 13.31 -4.20
N PRO A 23 -9.48 14.29 -4.69
CA PRO A 23 -10.38 14.10 -5.85
C PRO A 23 -9.66 13.88 -7.18
N ASP A 24 -8.36 14.17 -7.27
CA ASP A 24 -7.51 13.90 -8.41
C ASP A 24 -6.88 12.49 -8.40
N GLU A 25 -7.09 11.72 -7.34
CA GLU A 25 -6.58 10.36 -7.19
C GLU A 25 -7.67 9.32 -7.40
N TYR A 26 -7.38 8.32 -8.24
CA TYR A 26 -8.25 7.16 -8.44
C TYR A 26 -7.83 6.00 -7.54
N VAL A 27 -8.82 5.35 -6.95
CA VAL A 27 -8.62 4.27 -5.99
C VAL A 27 -8.24 2.97 -6.71
N LEU A 28 -7.17 2.32 -6.28
CA LEU A 28 -6.78 1.00 -6.78
C LEU A 28 -7.55 -0.12 -6.08
N ASP A 29 -7.91 -1.17 -6.81
CA ASP A 29 -8.62 -2.34 -6.31
C ASP A 29 -7.74 -3.61 -6.42
N PRO A 30 -7.03 -3.99 -5.34
CA PRO A 30 -6.18 -5.19 -5.30
C PRO A 30 -6.95 -6.49 -4.96
N SER A 31 -8.29 -6.49 -4.99
CA SER A 31 -9.10 -7.60 -4.48
C SER A 31 -8.79 -8.94 -5.17
N THR A 32 -8.51 -8.93 -6.46
CA THR A 32 -8.22 -10.15 -7.23
C THR A 32 -6.77 -10.25 -7.66
N ALA A 33 -6.28 -11.48 -7.85
CA ALA A 33 -4.91 -11.73 -8.31
C ALA A 33 -4.58 -11.04 -9.66
N PRO A 34 -5.48 -11.02 -10.68
CA PRO A 34 -5.23 -10.26 -11.90
C PRO A 34 -5.08 -8.76 -11.67
N GLN A 35 -5.86 -8.17 -10.76
CA GLN A 35 -5.73 -6.74 -10.44
C GLN A 35 -4.41 -6.46 -9.73
N ARG A 36 -4.03 -7.25 -8.72
CA ARG A 36 -2.72 -7.13 -8.07
C ARG A 36 -1.58 -7.23 -9.05
N LYS A 37 -1.66 -8.18 -9.99
CA LYS A 37 -0.65 -8.32 -11.04
C LYS A 37 -0.54 -7.05 -11.88
N MET A 38 -1.65 -6.45 -12.31
CA MET A 38 -1.62 -5.20 -13.08
C MET A 38 -1.03 -4.04 -12.27
N ILE A 39 -1.36 -3.95 -10.99
CA ILE A 39 -0.81 -2.92 -10.09
C ILE A 39 0.71 -3.10 -9.98
N ILE A 40 1.19 -4.34 -9.77
CA ILE A 40 2.61 -4.67 -9.70
C ILE A 40 3.32 -4.42 -11.03
N ASP A 41 2.72 -4.75 -12.16
CA ASP A 41 3.31 -4.51 -13.48
C ASP A 41 3.55 -3.01 -13.74
N VAL A 42 2.74 -2.13 -13.14
CA VAL A 42 2.88 -0.67 -13.25
C VAL A 42 3.85 -0.10 -12.22
N LEU A 43 3.71 -0.50 -10.95
CA LEU A 43 4.47 0.11 -9.84
C LEU A 43 5.80 -0.58 -9.54
N GLY A 44 5.97 -1.85 -9.92
CA GLY A 44 7.21 -2.59 -9.73
C GLY A 44 8.43 -1.95 -10.42
N PRO A 45 8.33 -1.49 -11.68
CA PRO A 45 9.40 -0.74 -12.33
C PRO A 45 9.78 0.55 -11.58
N VAL A 46 8.81 1.24 -10.97
CA VAL A 46 9.08 2.45 -10.18
C VAL A 46 9.84 2.09 -8.89
N LEU A 47 9.40 1.04 -8.18
CA LEU A 47 10.04 0.55 -6.96
C LEU A 47 11.49 0.10 -7.23
N SER A 48 11.70 -0.70 -8.28
CA SER A 48 13.05 -1.16 -8.68
C SER A 48 13.96 -0.02 -9.17
N ASP A 49 13.40 1.02 -9.80
CA ASP A 49 14.16 2.21 -10.17
C ASP A 49 14.65 2.98 -8.93
N CYS A 50 13.92 2.97 -7.81
CA CYS A 50 14.42 3.54 -6.55
C CYS A 50 15.75 2.88 -6.13
N ALA A 51 15.89 1.55 -6.23
CA ALA A 51 17.15 0.88 -5.94
C ALA A 51 18.26 1.31 -6.91
N THR A 52 17.94 1.37 -8.20
CA THR A 52 18.89 1.81 -9.24
C THR A 52 19.38 3.25 -9.01
N ARG A 53 18.52 4.10 -8.44
CA ARG A 53 18.81 5.49 -8.11
C ARG A 53 19.49 5.67 -6.74
N GLY A 54 19.76 4.59 -6.02
CA GLY A 54 20.52 4.61 -4.77
C GLY A 54 19.71 5.03 -3.54
N PHE A 55 18.38 4.87 -3.56
CA PHE A 55 17.58 4.99 -2.34
C PHE A 55 17.84 3.78 -1.43
N ASP A 56 17.78 4.01 -0.12
CA ASP A 56 17.92 2.94 0.89
C ASP A 56 16.59 2.24 1.19
N ALA A 57 15.47 2.93 0.96
CA ALA A 57 14.15 2.48 1.33
C ALA A 57 13.04 3.06 0.46
N VAL A 58 11.89 2.40 0.48
CA VAL A 58 10.62 2.87 -0.09
C VAL A 58 9.51 2.81 0.96
N GLU A 59 8.48 3.62 0.78
CA GLU A 59 7.23 3.54 1.53
C GLU A 59 6.09 3.59 0.52
N ILE A 60 5.10 2.71 0.71
CA ILE A 60 3.96 2.59 -0.20
C ILE A 60 2.72 3.11 0.51
N ASP A 61 2.21 4.23 0.00
CA ASP A 61 1.08 4.92 0.58
C ASP A 61 -0.23 4.13 0.41
N ASN A 62 -1.29 4.58 1.08
CA ASN A 62 -2.66 4.10 0.91
C ASN A 62 -2.88 2.61 1.28
N LEU A 63 -2.05 2.05 2.18
CA LEU A 63 -2.16 0.67 2.67
C LEU A 63 -3.55 0.34 3.25
N ASP A 64 -4.17 1.29 3.95
CA ASP A 64 -5.44 1.16 4.67
C ASP A 64 -6.67 1.55 3.84
N THR A 65 -6.54 1.71 2.52
CA THR A 65 -7.64 2.13 1.62
C THR A 65 -8.91 1.29 1.79
N PHE A 66 -8.80 0.00 2.11
CA PHE A 66 -9.95 -0.88 2.36
C PHE A 66 -10.82 -0.46 3.56
N THR A 67 -10.28 0.35 4.49
CA THR A 67 -11.04 0.92 5.62
C THR A 67 -11.98 2.04 5.17
N ARG A 68 -11.63 2.74 4.09
CA ARG A 68 -12.39 3.88 3.51
C ARG A 68 -13.29 3.43 2.36
N PHE A 69 -12.91 2.37 1.65
CA PHE A 69 -13.65 1.79 0.52
C PHE A 69 -14.03 0.33 0.78
N PRO A 70 -15.22 0.05 1.33
CA PRO A 70 -15.63 -1.30 1.75
C PRO A 70 -15.83 -2.30 0.59
N ALA A 71 -15.78 -1.82 -0.66
CA ALA A 71 -15.79 -2.68 -1.84
C ALA A 71 -14.43 -3.36 -2.10
N ILE A 72 -13.35 -2.89 -1.47
CA ILE A 72 -12.02 -3.48 -1.60
C ILE A 72 -11.85 -4.59 -0.56
N ASP A 73 -11.40 -5.75 -1.02
CA ASP A 73 -11.03 -6.85 -0.13
C ASP A 73 -9.70 -6.55 0.59
N ALA A 74 -9.78 -6.48 1.92
CA ALA A 74 -8.62 -6.23 2.78
C ALA A 74 -7.56 -7.34 2.65
N ALA A 75 -7.95 -8.59 2.42
CA ALA A 75 -6.98 -9.67 2.21
C ALA A 75 -6.18 -9.45 0.91
N GLY A 76 -6.85 -9.07 -0.17
CA GLY A 76 -6.21 -8.63 -1.41
C GLY A 76 -5.22 -7.48 -1.22
N ALA A 77 -5.59 -6.44 -0.47
CA ALA A 77 -4.69 -5.32 -0.17
C ALA A 77 -3.42 -5.76 0.58
N ILE A 78 -3.57 -6.65 1.57
CA ILE A 78 -2.43 -7.19 2.31
C ILE A 78 -1.54 -8.09 1.44
N GLU A 79 -2.11 -8.92 0.56
CA GLU A 79 -1.33 -9.73 -0.38
C GLU A 79 -0.57 -8.87 -1.41
N LEU A 80 -1.13 -7.72 -1.80
CA LEU A 80 -0.40 -6.74 -2.60
C LEU A 80 0.78 -6.15 -1.80
N ALA A 81 0.58 -5.77 -0.54
CA ALA A 81 1.64 -5.26 0.33
C ALA A 81 2.78 -6.27 0.51
N ARG A 82 2.47 -7.57 0.66
CA ARG A 82 3.47 -8.66 0.70
C ARG A 82 4.30 -8.72 -0.57
N SER A 83 3.65 -8.51 -1.72
CA SER A 83 4.33 -8.51 -3.03
C SER A 83 5.30 -7.33 -3.15
N TYR A 84 4.95 -6.16 -2.62
CA TYR A 84 5.88 -5.02 -2.56
C TYR A 84 7.04 -5.24 -1.60
N ALA A 85 6.79 -5.78 -0.41
CA ALA A 85 7.84 -6.04 0.57
C ALA A 85 8.87 -7.03 0.01
N ALA A 86 8.41 -8.14 -0.56
CA ALA A 86 9.28 -9.11 -1.22
C ALA A 86 10.11 -8.47 -2.35
N MET A 87 9.48 -7.66 -3.20
CA MET A 87 10.18 -6.97 -4.29
C MET A 87 11.22 -5.96 -3.76
N ALA A 88 10.88 -5.17 -2.74
CA ALA A 88 11.81 -4.23 -2.13
C ALA A 88 13.05 -4.95 -1.58
N HIS A 89 12.83 -6.03 -0.83
CA HIS A 89 13.90 -6.84 -0.27
C HIS A 89 14.77 -7.50 -1.34
N ASP A 90 14.18 -8.01 -2.42
CA ASP A 90 14.91 -8.57 -3.57
C ASP A 90 15.83 -7.52 -4.24
N HIS A 91 15.48 -6.24 -4.15
CA HIS A 91 16.27 -5.11 -4.63
C HIS A 91 17.18 -4.48 -3.57
N GLY A 92 17.25 -5.05 -2.37
CA GLY A 92 18.07 -4.53 -1.27
C GLY A 92 17.54 -3.24 -0.63
N LEU A 93 16.26 -2.92 -0.86
CA LEU A 93 15.57 -1.79 -0.26
C LEU A 93 14.87 -2.23 1.03
N ALA A 94 14.90 -1.40 2.07
CA ALA A 94 13.93 -1.50 3.16
C ALA A 94 12.55 -1.00 2.71
N ILE A 95 11.48 -1.48 3.32
CA ILE A 95 10.11 -1.03 3.03
C ILE A 95 9.34 -0.62 4.28
N GLY A 96 8.70 0.55 4.22
CA GLY A 96 7.94 1.13 5.33
C GLY A 96 6.44 0.84 5.27
N GLN A 97 5.83 0.53 6.42
CA GLN A 97 4.39 0.60 6.61
C GLN A 97 3.95 2.07 6.65
N LYS A 98 3.00 2.46 5.80
CA LYS A 98 2.33 3.77 5.91
C LYS A 98 1.08 3.68 6.76
N ASN A 99 0.98 4.55 7.78
CA ASN A 99 -0.19 4.66 8.66
C ASN A 99 -0.70 3.29 9.15
N ALA A 100 -2.02 3.02 9.15
CA ALA A 100 -2.61 1.74 9.58
C ALA A 100 -2.14 1.24 10.97
N ALA A 101 -2.26 2.06 12.02
CA ALA A 101 -1.74 1.74 13.35
C ALA A 101 -2.33 0.45 13.96
N GLU A 102 -3.53 0.07 13.54
CA GLU A 102 -4.21 -1.17 13.89
C GLU A 102 -3.61 -2.41 13.21
N ALA A 103 -2.84 -2.23 12.14
CA ALA A 103 -2.25 -3.30 11.36
C ALA A 103 -0.78 -3.58 11.69
N VAL A 104 -0.15 -2.85 12.62
CA VAL A 104 1.31 -2.91 12.89
C VAL A 104 1.86 -4.32 13.12
N GLU A 105 1.16 -5.18 13.87
CA GLU A 105 1.58 -6.56 14.13
C GLU A 105 1.60 -7.37 12.82
N LYS A 106 0.54 -7.23 12.02
CA LYS A 106 0.43 -7.89 10.71
C LYS A 106 1.42 -7.32 9.71
N GLY A 107 1.63 -6.01 9.73
CA GLY A 107 2.58 -5.31 8.88
C GLY A 107 4.01 -5.78 9.13
N ARG A 108 4.42 -5.89 10.40
CA ARG A 108 5.76 -6.39 10.74
C ARG A 108 5.92 -7.87 10.46
N HIS A 109 4.97 -8.71 10.88
CA HIS A 109 5.19 -10.16 10.90
C HIS A 109 4.68 -10.90 9.67
N ASP A 110 3.55 -10.50 9.09
CA ASP A 110 2.96 -11.18 7.94
C ASP A 110 3.38 -10.53 6.62
N VAL A 111 3.47 -9.19 6.59
CA VAL A 111 3.88 -8.43 5.41
C VAL A 111 5.40 -8.34 5.29
N GLY A 112 6.09 -8.07 6.40
CA GLY A 112 7.53 -7.91 6.44
C GLY A 112 8.00 -6.46 6.23
N PHE A 113 7.22 -5.47 6.67
CA PHE A 113 7.71 -4.09 6.71
C PHE A 113 8.86 -3.95 7.73
N ASP A 114 9.84 -3.12 7.39
CA ASP A 114 11.07 -2.90 8.16
C ASP A 114 10.94 -1.73 9.14
N PHE A 115 10.13 -0.72 8.78
CA PHE A 115 9.88 0.48 9.56
C PHE A 115 8.45 0.98 9.34
N ALA A 116 8.07 2.07 10.01
CA ALA A 116 6.81 2.75 9.78
C ALA A 116 7.02 4.23 9.46
N VAL A 117 6.22 4.75 8.53
CA VAL A 117 6.01 6.17 8.28
C VAL A 117 4.58 6.47 8.71
N THR A 118 4.41 7.37 9.68
CA THR A 118 3.10 7.68 10.25
C THR A 118 2.87 9.18 10.24
N GLU A 119 1.66 9.57 9.86
CA GLU A 119 1.17 10.92 9.96
C GLU A 119 0.38 11.09 11.27
N GLU A 120 0.63 12.19 11.97
CA GLU A 120 -0.17 12.63 13.11
C GLU A 120 -0.34 11.63 14.28
N CYS A 121 0.55 10.64 14.44
CA CYS A 121 0.44 9.63 15.52
C CYS A 121 0.23 10.25 16.92
N ALA A 122 0.79 11.45 17.17
CA ALA A 122 0.65 12.15 18.44
C ALA A 122 -0.77 12.69 18.64
N ALA A 123 -1.41 13.18 17.58
CA ALA A 123 -2.78 13.70 17.63
C ALA A 123 -3.78 12.56 17.90
N TYR A 124 -3.57 11.40 17.28
CA TYR A 124 -4.43 10.22 17.44
C TYR A 124 -4.02 9.31 18.62
N ARG A 125 -2.91 9.61 19.31
CA ARG A 125 -2.34 8.83 20.42
C ARG A 125 -1.98 7.39 20.03
N GLU A 126 -1.39 7.25 18.85
CA GLU A 126 -1.04 5.96 18.24
C GLU A 126 0.47 5.69 18.20
N CYS A 127 1.31 6.66 18.58
CA CYS A 127 2.76 6.52 18.49
C CYS A 127 3.32 5.29 19.22
N ASP A 128 2.73 4.91 20.37
CA ASP A 128 3.18 3.74 21.12
C ASP A 128 2.94 2.42 20.37
N ARG A 129 1.93 2.34 19.50
CA ARG A 129 1.69 1.13 18.69
C ARG A 129 2.83 0.93 17.69
N TYR A 130 3.18 1.98 16.96
CA TYR A 130 4.32 1.95 16.05
C TYR A 130 5.64 1.69 16.77
N ARG A 131 5.86 2.36 17.92
CA ARG A 131 7.11 2.19 18.69
C ARG A 131 7.28 0.76 19.21
N GLN A 132 6.21 0.14 19.71
CA GLN A 132 6.28 -1.27 20.14
C GLN A 132 6.63 -2.21 18.98
N ALA A 133 6.08 -1.91 17.81
CA ALA A 133 6.29 -2.73 16.63
C ALA A 133 7.58 -2.39 15.87
N TYR A 134 8.18 -1.20 15.93
CA TYR A 134 9.30 -0.83 15.03
C TYR A 134 10.44 -0.05 15.70
N GLY A 135 10.32 0.31 16.98
CA GLY A 135 11.29 1.15 17.71
C GLY A 135 12.15 0.43 18.75
#